data_AF-A0A7X7MWL1-F1
#
_entry.id   AF-A0A7X7MWL1-F1
#
_cell.length_a   1.000
_cell.length_b   1.000
_cell.length_c   1.000
_cell.angle_alpha   90.00
_cell.angle_beta   90.00
_cell.angle_gamma   90.00
#
_symmetry.space_group_name_H-M   'P 1'
#
loop_
_entity.id
_entity.type
_entity.pdbx_description
1 polymer ?
#
loop_
_entity_poly.entity_id
_entity_poly.type
_entity_poly.pdbx_seq_one_letter_code
_entity_poly.pdbx_strand_id
1 'polypeptide(L)'
;TNVFNRNIYECFDDEAMELVKQGINPITFPGLSLSITSEESKSINFIDTPKVIISASGMCEAGRIRHHLKHNLWRPESTILFVGYQAIGTLGRSLVEGAKEVKLFGEKVEVRAKVTSLKGLSGHADKNGLTEWINGFTKQPDRVFIVHGDDTVCDDYANYLHMNFGLDSFAPYSGTTFNLLTDTIEYEAEGIRIATKKPKSSPVFERLVAAGQHLLAVIARNEGGANKDLAKFADQIKSLAEKWDRQ
;
A
#
# COMPACT_ATOMS: atom_id res chain seq x y z
N THR A 1 -21.45 -2.64 3.85
CA THR A 1 -21.85 -3.36 2.63
C THR A 1 -23.07 -2.76 1.95
N ASN A 2 -24.03 -2.16 2.67
CA ASN A 2 -25.25 -1.56 2.07
C ASN A 2 -25.02 -0.60 0.90
N VAL A 3 -23.93 0.18 0.91
CA VAL A 3 -23.62 1.11 -0.19
C VAL A 3 -23.36 0.35 -1.50
N PHE A 4 -22.56 -0.71 -1.47
CA PHE A 4 -22.29 -1.53 -2.65
C PHE A 4 -23.54 -2.24 -3.17
N ASN A 5 -24.39 -2.74 -2.27
CA ASN A 5 -25.68 -3.35 -2.66
C ASN A 5 -26.65 -2.34 -3.30
N ARG A 6 -26.51 -1.03 -3.03
CA ARG A 6 -27.35 0.02 -3.64
C ARG A 6 -26.84 0.47 -5.00
N ASN A 7 -25.55 0.27 -5.28
CA ASN A 7 -24.87 0.78 -6.48
C ASN A 7 -24.24 -0.36 -7.30
N ILE A 8 -24.90 -1.53 -7.35
CA ILE A 8 -24.36 -2.74 -7.98
C ILE A 8 -23.92 -2.47 -9.43
N TYR A 9 -24.79 -1.82 -10.22
CA TYR A 9 -24.54 -1.56 -11.64
C TYR A 9 -23.45 -0.53 -11.92
N GLU A 10 -23.03 0.25 -10.91
CA GLU A 10 -22.01 1.29 -11.08
C GLU A 10 -20.65 0.86 -10.52
N CYS A 11 -20.64 -0.02 -9.51
CA CYS A 11 -19.43 -0.35 -8.74
C CYS A 11 -18.83 -1.72 -9.06
N PHE A 12 -19.58 -2.64 -9.68
CA PHE A 12 -19.10 -3.99 -9.93
C PHE A 12 -18.49 -4.09 -11.33
N ASP A 13 -17.39 -4.83 -11.42
CA ASP A 13 -16.78 -5.21 -12.69
C ASP A 13 -17.60 -6.30 -13.39
N ASP A 14 -17.19 -6.65 -14.61
CA ASP A 14 -17.91 -7.63 -15.43
C ASP A 14 -18.00 -9.01 -14.76
N GLU A 15 -16.96 -9.43 -14.03
CA GLU A 15 -16.94 -10.71 -13.31
C GLU A 15 -17.93 -10.73 -12.14
N ALA A 16 -17.94 -9.70 -11.30
CA ALA A 16 -18.90 -9.57 -10.22
C ALA A 16 -20.32 -9.42 -10.75
N MET A 17 -20.51 -8.73 -11.87
CA MET A 17 -21.81 -8.62 -12.53
C MET A 17 -22.32 -9.95 -13.09
N GLU A 18 -21.44 -10.85 -13.52
CA GLU A 18 -21.83 -12.19 -13.95
C GLU A 18 -22.40 -13.01 -12.79
N LEU A 19 -21.80 -12.93 -11.61
CA LEU A 19 -22.34 -13.54 -10.39
C LEU A 19 -23.72 -12.96 -10.03
N VAL A 20 -23.88 -11.65 -10.12
CA VAL A 20 -25.17 -10.98 -9.86
C VAL A 20 -26.24 -11.45 -10.84
N LYS A 21 -25.93 -11.60 -12.13
CA LYS A 21 -26.87 -12.12 -13.15
C LYS A 21 -27.32 -13.55 -12.85
N GLN A 22 -26.46 -14.34 -12.20
CA GLN A 22 -26.79 -15.69 -11.73
C GLN A 22 -27.60 -15.70 -10.42
N GLY A 23 -27.95 -14.51 -9.88
CA GLY A 23 -28.66 -14.37 -8.61
C GLY A 23 -27.76 -14.51 -7.37
N ILE A 24 -26.44 -14.50 -7.55
CA ILE A 24 -25.47 -14.65 -6.47
C ILE A 24 -25.02 -13.25 -6.03
N ASN A 25 -25.18 -12.91 -4.74
CA ASN A 25 -24.62 -11.68 -4.19
C ASN A 25 -23.14 -11.92 -3.80
N PRO A 26 -22.16 -11.29 -4.48
CA PRO A 26 -20.75 -11.62 -4.32
C PRO A 26 -20.16 -11.21 -2.96
N ILE A 27 -20.83 -10.31 -2.23
CA ILE A 27 -20.36 -9.82 -0.92
C ILE A 27 -21.17 -10.39 0.25
N THR A 28 -22.03 -11.37 -0.02
CA THR A 28 -22.81 -12.09 0.99
C THR A 28 -22.44 -13.57 0.94
N PHE A 29 -22.12 -14.14 2.09
CA PHE A 29 -21.70 -15.54 2.20
C PHE A 29 -22.23 -16.18 3.48
N PRO A 30 -22.40 -17.51 3.52
CA PRO A 30 -22.80 -18.22 4.73
C PRO A 30 -21.87 -17.92 5.91
N GLY A 31 -22.44 -17.55 7.05
CA GLY A 31 -21.68 -17.16 8.25
C GLY A 31 -21.34 -15.67 8.37
N LEU A 32 -21.69 -14.84 7.37
CA LEU A 32 -21.60 -13.39 7.50
C LEU A 32 -22.72 -12.87 8.41
N SER A 33 -22.34 -12.35 9.58
CA SER A 33 -23.25 -11.68 10.51
C SER A 33 -22.93 -10.19 10.59
N LEU A 34 -23.90 -9.33 10.25
CA LEU A 34 -23.74 -7.89 10.36
C LEU A 34 -24.03 -7.41 11.78
N SER A 35 -23.14 -6.58 12.31
CA SER A 35 -23.35 -5.86 13.57
C SER A 35 -23.59 -4.38 13.27
N ILE A 36 -24.85 -3.97 13.28
CA ILE A 36 -25.28 -2.61 12.94
C ILE A 36 -25.28 -1.73 14.19
N THR A 37 -25.69 -2.26 15.35
CA THR A 37 -25.78 -1.48 16.59
C THR A 37 -24.50 -1.54 17.41
N SER A 38 -24.30 -0.55 18.29
CA SER A 38 -23.17 -0.54 19.22
C SER A 38 -23.25 -1.69 20.23
N GLU A 39 -24.46 -2.10 20.61
CA GLU A 39 -24.68 -3.23 21.53
C GLU A 39 -24.31 -4.56 20.88
N GLU A 40 -24.75 -4.79 19.64
CA GLU A 40 -24.32 -5.96 18.85
C GLU A 40 -22.79 -6.00 18.70
N SER A 41 -22.14 -4.86 18.49
CA SER A 41 -20.68 -4.84 18.35
C SER A 41 -19.98 -5.16 19.66
N LYS A 42 -20.53 -4.69 20.78
CA LYS A 42 -19.99 -5.01 22.10
C LYS A 42 -20.20 -6.48 22.46
N SER A 43 -21.36 -7.06 22.12
CA SER A 43 -21.70 -8.44 22.46
C SER A 43 -20.72 -9.45 21.84
N ILE A 44 -20.18 -9.15 20.66
CA ILE A 44 -19.15 -9.96 19.99
C ILE A 44 -17.93 -10.24 20.90
N ASN A 45 -17.56 -9.29 21.77
CA ASN A 45 -16.39 -9.44 22.65
C ASN A 45 -16.59 -10.51 23.74
N PHE A 46 -17.84 -10.93 24.00
CA PHE A 46 -18.18 -11.92 25.02
C PHE A 46 -18.45 -13.32 24.43
N ILE A 47 -18.26 -13.50 23.13
CA ILE A 47 -18.44 -14.80 22.49
C ILE A 47 -17.10 -15.53 22.55
N ASP A 48 -17.05 -16.68 23.22
CA ASP A 48 -15.79 -17.42 23.46
C ASP A 48 -15.40 -18.39 22.33
N THR A 49 -16.31 -18.65 21.37
CA THR A 49 -16.02 -19.49 20.21
C THR A 49 -15.09 -18.79 19.20
N PRO A 50 -14.27 -19.51 18.42
CA PRO A 50 -13.47 -18.89 17.36
C PRO A 50 -14.33 -18.10 16.37
N LYS A 51 -13.89 -16.90 15.99
CA LYS A 51 -14.61 -16.01 15.07
C LYS A 51 -13.66 -15.08 14.31
N VAL A 52 -14.14 -14.54 13.19
CA VAL A 52 -13.46 -13.47 12.44
C VAL A 52 -14.25 -12.18 12.63
N ILE A 53 -13.56 -11.11 13.04
CA ILE A 53 -14.15 -9.78 13.21
C ILE A 53 -13.55 -8.85 12.16
N ILE A 54 -14.41 -8.36 11.25
CA ILE A 54 -14.04 -7.32 10.27
C ILE A 54 -14.63 -6.01 10.77
N SER A 55 -13.78 -5.03 11.10
CA SER A 55 -14.22 -3.78 11.72
C SER A 55 -13.44 -2.58 11.21
N ALA A 56 -14.13 -1.45 11.11
CA ALA A 56 -13.53 -0.16 10.79
C ALA A 56 -13.10 0.61 12.06
N SER A 57 -12.12 1.50 12.00
CA SER A 57 -11.36 1.93 10.81
C SER A 57 -10.11 1.08 10.51
N GLY A 58 -9.72 1.00 9.23
CA GLY A 58 -8.63 0.13 8.74
C GLY A 58 -7.22 0.47 9.24
N MET A 59 -7.03 1.64 9.86
CA MET A 59 -5.77 2.03 10.53
C MET A 59 -5.87 2.07 12.06
N CYS A 60 -6.99 1.60 12.62
CA CYS A 60 -7.25 1.48 14.05
C CYS A 60 -7.32 2.80 14.84
N GLU A 61 -7.44 3.94 14.16
CA GLU A 61 -7.50 5.26 14.81
C GLU A 61 -8.85 5.54 15.47
N ALA A 62 -9.94 4.98 14.96
CA ALA A 62 -11.29 5.31 15.41
C ALA A 62 -12.26 4.14 15.23
N GLY A 63 -13.42 4.25 15.89
CA GLY A 63 -14.53 3.33 15.72
C GLY A 63 -14.42 2.05 16.55
N ARG A 64 -15.22 1.05 16.15
CA ARG A 64 -15.45 -0.19 16.89
C ARG A 64 -14.20 -1.06 16.99
N ILE A 65 -13.30 -0.97 16.01
CA ILE A 65 -12.02 -1.69 16.02
C ILE A 65 -11.24 -1.44 17.30
N ARG A 66 -11.26 -0.22 17.85
CA ARG A 66 -10.55 0.10 19.10
C ARG A 66 -11.07 -0.72 20.28
N HIS A 67 -12.38 -0.93 20.35
CA HIS A 67 -12.98 -1.78 21.37
C HIS A 67 -12.56 -3.23 21.17
N HIS A 68 -12.61 -3.76 19.95
CA HIS A 68 -12.17 -5.12 19.68
C HIS A 68 -10.68 -5.32 19.99
N LEU A 69 -9.82 -4.35 19.67
CA LEU A 69 -8.40 -4.37 20.03
C LEU A 69 -8.21 -4.37 21.55
N LYS A 70 -8.96 -3.55 22.29
CA LYS A 70 -8.90 -3.54 23.77
C LYS A 70 -9.16 -4.95 24.36
N HIS A 71 -10.10 -5.69 23.79
CA HIS A 71 -10.49 -7.01 24.31
C HIS A 71 -9.62 -8.16 23.79
N ASN A 72 -8.90 -7.99 22.67
CA ASN A 72 -8.20 -9.10 22.02
C ASN A 72 -6.67 -8.93 21.95
N LEU A 73 -6.11 -7.72 22.08
CA LEU A 73 -4.64 -7.52 21.96
C LEU A 73 -3.83 -8.26 23.02
N TRP A 74 -4.36 -8.42 24.23
CA TRP A 74 -3.68 -9.10 25.33
C TRP A 74 -3.85 -10.63 25.30
N ARG A 75 -4.63 -11.15 24.35
CA ARG A 75 -4.93 -12.58 24.20
C ARG A 75 -3.95 -13.25 23.23
N PRO A 76 -3.05 -14.14 23.68
CA PRO A 76 -2.06 -14.77 22.80
C PRO A 76 -2.65 -15.68 21.72
N GLU A 77 -3.86 -16.19 21.92
CA GLU A 77 -4.60 -16.99 20.95
C GLU A 77 -5.23 -16.17 19.81
N SER A 78 -5.24 -14.83 19.94
CA SER A 78 -5.81 -13.93 18.94
C SER A 78 -4.78 -13.53 17.87
N THR A 79 -5.27 -13.26 16.66
CA THR A 79 -4.46 -12.67 15.58
C THR A 79 -5.08 -11.35 15.12
N ILE A 80 -4.25 -10.30 15.06
CA ILE A 80 -4.61 -9.02 14.42
C ILE A 80 -4.00 -9.02 13.02
N LEU A 81 -4.88 -9.05 12.01
CA LEU A 81 -4.52 -9.14 10.60
C LEU A 81 -4.76 -7.78 9.91
N PHE A 82 -3.69 -7.18 9.40
CA PHE A 82 -3.75 -5.96 8.59
C PHE A 82 -3.70 -6.30 7.09
N VAL A 83 -4.67 -5.80 6.32
CA VAL A 83 -4.78 -6.06 4.86
C VAL A 83 -4.38 -4.87 3.98
N GLY A 84 -3.93 -3.76 4.58
CA GLY A 84 -3.59 -2.55 3.85
C GLY A 84 -2.53 -1.70 4.57
N TYR A 85 -2.09 -0.65 3.88
CA TYR A 85 -1.07 0.27 4.38
C TYR A 85 -1.48 0.92 5.71
N GLN A 86 -0.51 1.06 6.61
CA GLN A 86 -0.67 1.70 7.90
C GLN A 86 0.19 2.96 7.95
N ALA A 87 -0.47 4.11 7.95
CA ALA A 87 0.19 5.41 7.94
C ALA A 87 0.97 5.67 9.24
N ILE A 88 2.06 6.43 9.14
CA ILE A 88 2.87 6.81 10.30
C ILE A 88 2.01 7.57 11.32
N GLY A 89 2.28 7.31 12.60
CA GLY A 89 1.55 7.92 13.71
C GLY A 89 0.25 7.21 14.09
N THR A 90 -0.22 6.27 13.27
CA THR A 90 -1.42 5.49 13.60
C THR A 90 -1.12 4.37 14.61
N LEU A 91 -2.15 3.98 15.36
CA LEU A 91 -2.13 2.79 16.21
C LEU A 91 -1.83 1.54 15.39
N GLY A 92 -2.45 1.41 14.21
CA GLY A 92 -2.22 0.28 13.32
C GLY A 92 -0.75 0.15 12.90
N ARG A 93 -0.10 1.28 12.57
CA ARG A 93 1.34 1.28 12.26
C ARG A 93 2.19 0.85 13.45
N SER A 94 1.88 1.35 14.64
CA SER A 94 2.59 0.98 15.87
C SER A 94 2.50 -0.53 16.15
N LEU A 95 1.33 -1.14 15.92
CA LEU A 95 1.14 -2.58 16.06
C LEU A 95 1.94 -3.37 15.03
N VAL A 96 1.92 -2.97 13.75
CA VAL A 96 2.70 -3.61 12.68
C VAL A 96 4.21 -3.51 12.93
N GLU A 97 4.67 -2.41 13.52
CA GLU A 97 6.09 -2.23 13.91
C GLU A 97 6.49 -3.00 15.17
N GLY A 98 5.55 -3.75 15.78
CA GLY A 98 5.84 -4.67 16.88
C GLY A 98 5.80 -4.04 18.27
N ALA A 99 5.01 -2.96 18.46
CA ALA A 99 4.75 -2.41 19.77
C ALA A 99 4.30 -3.49 20.76
N LYS A 100 4.94 -3.53 21.93
CA LYS A 100 4.62 -4.47 23.03
C LYS A 100 3.52 -3.97 23.94
N GLU A 101 3.28 -2.67 23.94
CA GLU A 101 2.23 -2.01 24.71
C GLU A 101 1.67 -0.87 23.87
N VAL A 102 0.36 -0.67 23.92
CA VAL A 102 -0.33 0.45 23.27
C VAL A 102 -1.33 1.09 24.24
N LYS A 103 -1.69 2.35 23.99
CA LYS A 103 -2.69 3.07 24.80
C LYS A 103 -4.04 3.06 24.12
N LEU A 104 -5.04 2.46 24.76
CA LEU A 104 -6.43 2.39 24.29
C LEU A 104 -7.37 2.90 25.38
N PHE A 105 -8.19 3.91 25.06
CA PHE A 105 -9.15 4.51 25.99
C PHE A 105 -8.53 5.00 27.31
N GLY A 106 -7.32 5.55 27.25
CA GLY A 106 -6.60 6.01 28.43
C GLY A 106 -5.81 4.91 29.16
N GLU A 107 -6.08 3.65 28.88
CA GLU A 107 -5.46 2.49 29.53
C GLU A 107 -4.31 1.93 28.69
N LYS A 108 -3.33 1.33 29.37
CA LYS A 108 -2.25 0.58 28.73
C LYS A 108 -2.70 -0.85 28.48
N VAL A 109 -2.51 -1.34 27.25
CA VAL A 109 -2.87 -2.70 26.83
C VAL A 109 -1.61 -3.38 26.30
N GLU A 110 -1.28 -4.53 26.88
CA GLU A 110 -0.17 -5.36 26.43
C GLU A 110 -0.53 -6.06 25.12
N VAL A 111 0.43 -6.12 24.19
CA VAL A 111 0.28 -6.78 22.89
C VAL A 111 0.89 -8.17 22.97
N ARG A 112 0.02 -9.16 23.22
CA ARG A 112 0.36 -10.59 23.20
C ARG A 112 -0.21 -11.32 22.00
N ALA A 113 -1.26 -10.78 21.38
CA ALA A 113 -1.83 -11.28 20.15
C ALA A 113 -0.80 -11.27 19.02
N LYS A 114 -0.92 -12.24 18.11
CA LYS A 114 -0.08 -12.29 16.90
C LYS A 114 -0.48 -11.15 15.97
N VAL A 115 0.44 -10.24 15.66
CA VAL A 115 0.23 -9.20 14.64
C VAL A 115 0.81 -9.66 13.33
N THR A 116 0.01 -9.65 12.25
CA THR A 116 0.45 -10.03 10.92
C THR A 116 -0.18 -9.16 9.85
N SER A 117 0.42 -9.13 8.67
CA SER A 117 -0.08 -8.35 7.53
C SER A 117 -0.13 -9.22 6.29
N LEU A 118 -1.26 -9.17 5.59
CA LEU A 118 -1.44 -9.77 4.28
C LEU A 118 -1.20 -8.69 3.23
N LYS A 119 -0.11 -8.83 2.48
CA LYS A 119 0.25 -7.93 1.39
C LYS A 119 -0.59 -8.26 0.15
N GLY A 120 -0.89 -7.24 -0.66
CA GLY A 120 -1.55 -7.42 -1.95
C GLY A 120 -3.08 -7.29 -1.94
N LEU A 121 -3.71 -6.99 -0.80
CA LEU A 121 -5.14 -6.68 -0.71
C LEU A 121 -5.44 -5.18 -0.61
N SER A 122 -4.43 -4.32 -0.78
CA SER A 122 -4.68 -2.88 -0.86
C SER A 122 -5.29 -2.52 -2.20
N GLY A 123 -6.35 -1.70 -2.20
CA GLY A 123 -6.91 -1.11 -3.43
C GLY A 123 -6.01 -0.07 -4.11
N HIS A 124 -4.75 0.07 -3.68
CA HIS A 124 -3.77 0.96 -4.29
C HIS A 124 -2.90 0.15 -5.26
N ALA A 125 -2.70 0.69 -6.46
CA ALA A 125 -1.70 0.18 -7.38
C ALA A 125 -0.31 0.28 -6.75
N ASP A 126 0.52 -0.74 -6.98
CA ASP A 126 1.93 -0.68 -6.60
C ASP A 126 2.72 0.19 -7.58
N LYS A 127 4.04 0.32 -7.35
CA LYS A 127 4.91 1.09 -8.24
C LYS A 127 4.77 0.68 -9.71
N ASN A 128 4.67 -0.63 -9.98
CA ASN A 128 4.60 -1.14 -11.34
C ASN A 128 3.25 -0.82 -11.96
N GLY A 129 2.15 -1.02 -11.24
CA GLY A 129 0.81 -0.65 -11.68
C GLY A 129 0.66 0.85 -11.96
N LEU A 130 1.23 1.72 -11.11
CA LEU A 130 1.27 3.16 -11.37
C LEU A 130 2.11 3.51 -12.61
N THR A 131 3.21 2.78 -12.83
CA THR A 131 4.08 2.97 -14.01
C THR A 131 3.41 2.49 -15.29
N GLU A 132 2.69 1.37 -15.24
CA GLU A 132 1.90 0.87 -16.36
C GLU A 132 0.77 1.85 -16.70
N TRP A 133 0.05 2.34 -15.69
CA TRP A 133 -1.02 3.30 -15.86
C TRP A 133 -0.57 4.58 -16.56
N ILE A 134 0.55 5.18 -16.13
CA ILE A 134 1.06 6.41 -16.77
C ILE A 134 1.59 6.18 -18.19
N ASN A 135 2.12 4.98 -18.47
CA ASN A 135 2.55 4.62 -19.82
C ASN A 135 1.38 4.29 -20.75
N GLY A 136 0.19 4.01 -20.21
CA GLY A 136 -1.02 3.74 -20.99
C GLY A 136 -1.62 4.95 -21.72
N PHE A 137 -1.14 6.17 -21.45
CA PHE A 137 -1.65 7.38 -22.12
C PHE A 137 -1.14 7.49 -23.56
N THR A 138 -2.07 7.70 -24.51
CA THR A 138 -1.74 7.89 -25.94
C THR A 138 -0.86 9.11 -26.19
N LYS A 139 -1.11 10.21 -25.47
CA LYS A 139 -0.22 11.37 -25.38
C LYS A 139 0.29 11.42 -23.94
N GLN A 140 1.60 11.35 -23.78
CA GLN A 140 2.21 11.48 -22.45
C GLN A 140 1.90 12.86 -21.84
N PRO A 141 1.66 12.92 -20.52
CA PRO A 141 1.40 14.18 -19.84
C PRO A 141 2.63 15.08 -19.90
N ASP A 142 2.41 16.37 -20.16
CA ASP A 142 3.48 17.36 -20.23
C ASP A 142 4.10 17.60 -18.83
N ARG A 143 3.33 17.38 -17.75
CA ARG A 143 3.78 17.44 -16.35
C ARG A 143 3.00 16.46 -15.46
N VAL A 144 3.66 15.91 -14.44
CA VAL A 144 3.11 14.92 -13.51
C VAL A 144 3.33 15.36 -12.06
N PHE A 145 2.26 15.44 -11.27
CA PHE A 145 2.36 15.77 -9.84
C PHE A 145 2.13 14.52 -8.99
N ILE A 146 3.11 14.15 -8.16
CA ILE A 146 3.02 13.01 -7.26
C ILE A 146 2.56 13.47 -5.89
N VAL A 147 1.41 12.95 -5.46
CA VAL A 147 0.74 13.34 -4.21
C VAL A 147 0.26 12.08 -3.47
N HIS A 148 -0.25 12.28 -2.24
CA HIS A 148 -0.88 11.22 -1.43
C HIS A 148 0.05 10.01 -1.18
N GLY A 149 1.28 10.27 -0.76
CA GLY A 149 2.24 9.27 -0.30
C GLY A 149 3.16 9.87 0.76
N ASP A 150 3.95 9.01 1.40
CA ASP A 150 5.01 9.47 2.31
C ASP A 150 6.02 10.32 1.53
N ASP A 151 6.53 11.40 2.15
CA ASP A 151 7.40 12.40 1.51
C ASP A 151 8.51 11.78 0.65
N THR A 152 9.28 10.85 1.24
CA THR A 152 10.39 10.19 0.54
C THR A 152 9.92 9.30 -0.62
N VAL A 153 8.75 8.68 -0.48
CA VAL A 153 8.20 7.80 -1.52
C VAL A 153 7.73 8.63 -2.71
N CYS A 154 7.10 9.78 -2.47
CA CYS A 154 6.71 10.71 -3.53
C CYS A 154 7.92 11.25 -4.28
N ASP A 155 8.93 11.74 -3.55
CA ASP A 155 10.20 12.24 -4.13
C ASP A 155 10.90 11.14 -4.96
N ASP A 156 11.04 9.94 -4.41
CA ASP A 156 11.70 8.81 -5.09
C ASP A 156 10.92 8.38 -6.35
N TYR A 157 9.59 8.38 -6.30
CA TYR A 157 8.77 8.00 -7.45
C TYR A 157 8.79 9.07 -8.55
N ALA A 158 8.76 10.36 -8.20
CA ALA A 158 8.94 11.45 -9.16
C ALA A 158 10.32 11.33 -9.84
N ASN A 159 11.40 11.19 -9.07
CA ASN A 159 12.74 10.98 -9.64
C ASN A 159 12.80 9.74 -10.53
N TYR A 160 12.14 8.66 -10.14
CA TYR A 160 12.05 7.45 -10.96
C TYR A 160 11.36 7.71 -12.31
N LEU A 161 10.24 8.43 -12.33
CA LEU A 161 9.55 8.77 -13.58
C LEU A 161 10.42 9.64 -14.49
N HIS A 162 11.06 10.66 -13.92
CA HIS A 162 11.98 11.52 -14.63
C HIS A 162 13.15 10.75 -15.25
N MET A 163 13.86 9.94 -14.46
CA MET A 163 15.04 9.22 -14.93
C MET A 163 14.75 8.11 -15.93
N ASN A 164 13.61 7.43 -15.81
CA ASN A 164 13.32 6.22 -16.62
C ASN A 164 12.44 6.51 -17.84
N PHE A 165 11.56 7.50 -17.74
CA PHE A 165 10.56 7.82 -18.78
C PHE A 165 10.70 9.23 -19.33
N GLY A 166 11.60 10.07 -18.78
CA GLY A 166 11.81 11.44 -19.24
C GLY A 166 10.64 12.38 -18.94
N LEU A 167 9.73 11.98 -18.05
CA LEU A 167 8.58 12.78 -17.66
C LEU A 167 9.00 13.92 -16.74
N ASP A 168 8.42 15.10 -16.94
CA ASP A 168 8.58 16.21 -16.02
C ASP A 168 7.65 15.97 -14.82
N SER A 169 8.22 15.49 -13.72
CA SER A 169 7.47 15.06 -12.55
C SER A 169 7.94 15.73 -11.27
N PHE A 170 6.99 16.12 -10.43
CA PHE A 170 7.23 16.90 -9.21
C PHE A 170 6.36 16.40 -8.06
N ALA A 171 6.89 16.39 -6.84
CA ALA A 171 6.17 16.02 -5.62
C ALA A 171 5.91 17.27 -4.75
N PRO A 172 4.80 18.01 -4.95
CA PRO A 172 4.53 19.23 -4.22
C PRO A 172 4.16 18.97 -2.76
N TYR A 173 4.62 19.83 -1.87
CA TYR A 173 4.09 19.88 -0.50
C TYR A 173 2.73 20.57 -0.45
N SER A 174 1.94 20.20 0.56
CA SER A 174 0.66 20.84 0.87
C SER A 174 0.80 22.35 0.97
N GLY A 175 0.00 23.07 0.18
CA GLY A 175 0.03 24.53 0.10
C GLY A 175 0.87 25.10 -1.05
N THR A 176 1.58 24.27 -1.80
CA THR A 176 2.23 24.67 -3.06
C THR A 176 1.18 25.09 -4.09
N THR A 177 1.40 26.20 -4.77
CA THR A 177 0.54 26.73 -5.82
C THR A 177 1.25 26.68 -7.17
N PHE A 178 0.59 26.08 -8.15
CA PHE A 178 1.09 25.92 -9.50
C PHE A 178 0.14 26.52 -10.52
N ASN A 179 0.67 27.29 -11.46
CA ASN A 179 -0.08 27.84 -12.58
C ASN A 179 0.06 26.95 -13.81
N LEU A 180 -1.02 26.22 -14.13
CA LEU A 180 -1.05 25.30 -15.26
C LEU A 180 -1.05 25.98 -16.63
N LEU A 181 -1.42 27.27 -16.70
CA LEU A 181 -1.45 28.02 -17.98
C LEU A 181 -0.06 28.52 -18.37
N THR A 182 0.72 28.96 -17.38
CA THR A 182 2.09 29.48 -17.58
C THR A 182 3.17 28.42 -17.35
N ASP A 183 2.79 27.24 -16.88
CA ASP A 183 3.68 26.14 -16.47
C ASP A 183 4.73 26.58 -15.43
N THR A 184 4.29 27.35 -14.43
CA THR A 184 5.19 27.91 -13.40
C THR A 184 4.68 27.68 -11.98
N ILE A 185 5.60 27.44 -11.06
CA ILE A 185 5.32 27.46 -9.63
C ILE A 185 5.14 28.92 -9.18
N GLU A 186 3.96 29.26 -8.68
CA GLU A 186 3.67 30.59 -8.13
C GLU A 186 4.14 30.70 -6.67
N TYR A 187 4.07 29.59 -5.94
CA TYR A 187 4.51 29.48 -4.56
C TYR A 187 4.86 28.02 -4.24
N GLU A 188 6.08 27.79 -3.75
CA GLU A 188 6.50 26.47 -3.26
C GLU A 188 6.43 26.44 -1.75
N ALA A 189 5.61 25.55 -1.20
CA ALA A 189 5.48 25.42 0.25
C ALA A 189 6.66 24.60 0.80
N GLU A 190 7.33 25.12 1.83
CA GLU A 190 8.29 24.32 2.61
C GLU A 190 7.54 23.40 3.57
N GLY A 191 7.65 22.09 3.35
CA GLY A 191 7.05 21.08 4.22
C GLY A 191 7.94 20.66 5.40
N ILE A 192 7.30 20.18 6.47
CA ILE A 192 8.00 19.47 7.55
C ILE A 192 8.13 18.00 7.14
N ARG A 193 9.34 17.60 6.75
CA ARG A 193 9.62 16.21 6.37
C ARG A 193 9.47 15.27 7.57
N ILE A 194 8.54 14.32 7.49
CA ILE A 194 8.46 13.25 8.48
C ILE A 194 9.34 12.10 8.00
N ALA A 195 10.56 12.03 8.52
CA ALA A 195 11.47 10.93 8.20
C ALA A 195 10.83 9.59 8.55
N THR A 196 10.60 8.75 7.55
CA THR A 196 10.23 7.35 7.75
C THR A 196 11.40 6.67 8.47
N LYS A 197 11.13 5.97 9.60
CA LYS A 197 12.10 4.98 10.09
C LYS A 197 12.11 3.86 9.06
N LYS A 198 13.04 3.93 8.09
CA LYS A 198 13.30 2.79 7.21
C LYS A 198 13.54 1.57 8.10
N PRO A 199 12.99 0.38 7.76
CA PRO A 199 13.50 -0.85 8.35
C PRO A 199 15.03 -0.81 8.20
N LYS A 200 15.79 -1.18 9.25
CA LYS A 200 17.26 -1.17 9.23
C LYS A 200 17.77 -2.14 8.15
N SER A 201 17.74 -1.71 6.91
CA SER A 201 18.41 -2.34 5.81
C SER A 201 19.81 -1.72 5.77
N SER A 202 20.83 -2.55 5.58
CA SER A 202 22.20 -2.05 5.53
C SER A 202 22.30 -1.02 4.40
N PRO A 203 22.97 0.13 4.58
CA PRO A 203 23.25 1.08 3.48
C PRO A 203 23.89 0.40 2.26
N VAL A 204 24.63 -0.69 2.49
CA VAL A 204 25.22 -1.53 1.44
C VAL A 204 24.15 -2.31 0.68
N PHE A 205 23.10 -2.78 1.36
CA PHE A 205 21.97 -3.47 0.75
C PHE A 205 21.10 -2.51 -0.07
N GLU A 206 20.85 -1.28 0.42
CA GLU A 206 20.12 -0.26 -0.37
C GLU A 206 20.87 0.08 -1.66
N ARG A 207 22.20 0.21 -1.59
CA ARG A 207 23.04 0.42 -2.77
C ARG A 207 22.94 -0.75 -3.76
N LEU A 208 22.85 -1.99 -3.28
CA LEU A 208 22.69 -3.17 -4.11
C LEU A 208 21.32 -3.17 -4.82
N VAL A 209 20.24 -2.84 -4.10
CA VAL A 209 18.89 -2.74 -4.67
C VAL A 209 18.83 -1.65 -5.75
N ALA A 210 19.41 -0.48 -5.50
CA ALA A 210 19.48 0.61 -6.48
C ALA A 210 20.25 0.21 -7.75
N ALA A 211 21.38 -0.50 -7.61
CA ALA A 211 22.13 -1.02 -8.75
C ALA A 211 21.32 -2.04 -9.57
N GLY A 212 20.53 -2.90 -8.90
CA GLY A 212 19.61 -3.84 -9.56
C GLY A 212 18.49 -3.14 -10.34
N GLN A 213 17.89 -2.10 -9.75
CA GLN A 213 16.87 -1.29 -10.44
C GLN A 213 17.43 -0.58 -11.68
N HIS A 214 18.64 -0.03 -11.58
CA HIS A 214 19.32 0.57 -12.72
C HIS A 214 19.60 -0.46 -13.82
N LEU A 215 20.04 -1.68 -13.46
CA LEU A 215 20.23 -2.77 -14.41
C LEU A 215 18.93 -3.11 -15.15
N LEU A 216 17.80 -3.23 -14.44
CA LEU A 216 16.49 -3.46 -15.04
C LEU A 216 16.09 -2.35 -16.02
N ALA A 217 16.34 -1.09 -15.67
CA ALA A 217 16.09 0.03 -16.57
C ALA A 217 16.94 -0.02 -17.85
N VAL A 218 18.22 -0.42 -17.72
CA VAL A 218 19.10 -0.62 -18.89
C VAL A 218 18.60 -1.77 -19.77
N ILE A 219 18.13 -2.87 -19.19
CA ILE A 219 17.54 -3.99 -19.94
C ILE A 219 16.34 -3.50 -20.75
N ALA A 220 15.41 -2.78 -20.12
CA ALA A 220 14.23 -2.25 -20.79
C ALA A 220 14.59 -1.33 -21.97
N ARG A 221 15.60 -0.47 -21.81
CA ARG A 221 16.07 0.43 -22.90
C ARG A 221 16.73 -0.29 -24.08
N ASN A 222 17.14 -1.55 -23.91
CA ASN A 222 17.75 -2.34 -24.97
C ASN A 222 16.72 -3.19 -25.73
N GLU A 223 15.41 -3.03 -25.46
CA GLU A 223 14.36 -3.67 -26.24
C GLU A 223 14.49 -3.29 -27.74
N GLY A 224 14.54 -4.31 -28.61
CA GLY A 224 14.79 -4.12 -30.05
C GLY A 224 16.27 -3.98 -30.46
N GLY A 225 17.21 -4.13 -29.52
CA GLY A 225 18.65 -4.19 -29.81
C GLY A 225 19.08 -5.40 -30.66
N ALA A 226 20.31 -5.38 -31.16
CA ALA A 226 20.83 -6.48 -31.96
C ALA A 226 20.90 -7.79 -31.15
N ASN A 227 20.34 -8.88 -31.68
CA ASN A 227 20.26 -10.19 -31.00
C ASN A 227 21.60 -10.67 -30.43
N LYS A 228 22.70 -10.40 -31.14
CA LYS A 228 24.05 -10.77 -30.68
C LYS A 228 24.46 -10.03 -29.40
N ASP A 229 24.14 -8.75 -29.31
CA ASP A 229 24.46 -7.91 -28.16
C ASP A 229 23.53 -8.22 -26.98
N LEU A 230 22.25 -8.49 -27.25
CA LEU A 230 21.29 -8.94 -26.25
C LEU A 230 21.69 -10.29 -25.63
N ALA A 231 22.10 -11.26 -26.46
CA ALA A 231 22.58 -12.56 -25.99
C ALA A 231 23.82 -12.40 -25.09
N LYS A 232 24.79 -11.60 -25.55
CA LYS A 232 26.01 -11.31 -24.77
C LYS A 232 25.70 -10.62 -23.44
N PHE A 233 24.75 -9.67 -23.44
CA PHE A 233 24.35 -8.97 -22.23
C PHE A 233 23.64 -9.89 -21.24
N ALA A 234 22.74 -10.77 -21.73
CA ALA A 234 22.08 -11.79 -20.92
C ALA A 234 23.10 -12.74 -20.26
N ASP A 235 24.11 -13.22 -21.01
CA ASP A 235 25.17 -14.09 -20.47
C ASP A 235 25.97 -13.41 -19.36
N GLN A 236 26.24 -12.10 -19.49
CA GLN A 236 26.93 -11.33 -18.45
C GLN A 236 26.10 -11.20 -17.18
N ILE A 237 24.80 -10.96 -17.30
CA ILE A 237 23.89 -10.87 -16.15
C ILE A 237 23.79 -12.24 -15.46
N LYS A 238 23.68 -13.33 -16.23
CA LYS A 238 23.63 -14.69 -15.70
C LYS A 238 24.90 -15.04 -14.94
N SER A 239 26.07 -14.76 -15.53
CA SER A 239 27.36 -14.98 -14.87
C SER A 239 27.51 -14.16 -13.59
N LEU A 240 27.03 -12.90 -13.58
CA LEU A 240 27.00 -12.08 -12.38
C LEU A 240 26.10 -12.68 -11.30
N ALA A 241 24.91 -13.15 -11.66
CA ALA A 241 23.97 -13.77 -10.72
C ALA A 241 24.56 -15.05 -10.10
N GLU A 242 25.10 -15.96 -10.93
CA GLU A 242 25.73 -17.20 -10.47
C GLU A 242 26.91 -16.94 -9.51
N LYS A 243 27.69 -15.88 -9.74
CA LYS A 243 28.82 -15.51 -8.88
C LYS A 243 28.38 -15.11 -7.46
N TRP A 244 27.18 -14.56 -7.30
CA TRP A 244 26.70 -14.04 -6.03
C TRP A 244 25.57 -14.87 -5.42
N ASP A 245 25.16 -15.94 -6.09
CA ASP A 245 24.20 -16.92 -5.57
C ASP A 245 24.86 -17.70 -4.42
N ARG A 246 24.51 -17.35 -3.19
CA ARG A 246 24.97 -18.02 -1.97
C ARG A 246 23.88 -19.00 -1.55
N GLN A 247 23.87 -20.18 -2.18
CA GLN A 247 23.20 -21.34 -1.61
C GLN A 247 23.93 -21.82 -0.35
#